data_AF-A0A256LF04-F1
#
_entry.id   AF-A0A256LF04-F1
#
_cell.length_a   1.000
_cell.length_b   1.000
_cell.length_c   1.000
_cell.angle_alpha   90.00
_cell.angle_beta   90.00
_cell.angle_gamma   90.00
#
_symmetry.space_group_name_H-M   'P 1'
#
loop_
_entity.id
_entity.type
_entity.pdbx_description
1 polymer ?
#
loop_
_entity_poly.entity_id
_entity_poly.type
_entity_poly.pdbx_seq_one_letter_code
_entity_poly.pdbx_strand_id
1 'polypeptide(L)' 'MISNEQRAHDLALTTAKLFAEQQFELALRSPKANIEITTDIYPIYVKAYKAALESINRDFN' A
#
# COMPACT_ATOMS: atom_id res chain seq x y z
N MET A 1 -20.13 -7.66 11.27
CA MET A 1 -19.49 -8.16 10.04
C MET A 1 -18.84 -6.97 9.36
N ILE A 2 -17.54 -7.03 9.04
CA ILE A 2 -16.85 -5.93 8.34
C ILE A 2 -17.27 -5.90 6.86
N SER A 3 -17.42 -4.71 6.28
CA SER A 3 -17.82 -4.56 4.87
C SER A 3 -16.67 -4.90 3.92
N ASN A 4 -16.97 -5.14 2.64
CA ASN A 4 -15.96 -5.42 1.63
C ASN A 4 -15.04 -4.21 1.40
N GLU A 5 -15.58 -2.99 1.51
CA GLU A 5 -14.83 -1.74 1.45
C GLU A 5 -13.83 -1.65 2.62
N GLN A 6 -14.25 -2.02 3.83
CA GLN A 6 -13.36 -2.03 4.99
C GLN A 6 -12.22 -3.04 4.81
N ARG A 7 -12.52 -4.25 4.32
CA ARG A 7 -11.51 -5.27 4.01
C ARG A 7 -10.53 -4.80 2.93
N ALA A 8 -11.04 -4.18 1.87
CA ALA A 8 -10.22 -3.63 0.80
C ALA A 8 -9.33 -2.48 1.29
N HIS A 9 -9.85 -1.63 2.18
CA HIS A 9 -9.09 -0.55 2.81
C HIS A 9 -7.91 -1.10 3.63
N ASP A 10 -8.17 -2.05 4.53
CA ASP A 10 -7.14 -2.62 5.40
C ASP A 10 -6.02 -3.30 4.58
N LEU A 11 -6.38 -4.00 3.50
CA LEU A 11 -5.43 -4.65 2.60
C LEU A 11 -4.60 -3.63 1.80
N ALA A 12 -5.25 -2.59 1.30
CA ALA A 12 -4.60 -1.52 0.55
C ALA A 12 -3.61 -0.72 1.42
N LEU A 13 -4.02 -0.38 2.65
CA LEU A 13 -3.18 0.34 3.59
C LEU A 13 -1.94 -0.48 3.98
N THR A 14 -2.12 -1.77 4.25
CA THR A 14 -1.00 -2.69 4.58
C THR A 14 0.00 -2.76 3.42
N THR A 15 -0.50 -2.90 2.19
CA THR A 15 0.33 -2.96 0.98
C THR A 15 1.11 -1.65 0.76
N ALA A 16 0.43 -0.51 0.91
CA ALA A 16 1.05 0.81 0.72
C ALA A 16 2.14 1.10 1.76
N LYS A 17 1.93 0.69 3.02
CA LYS A 17 2.93 0.79 4.10
C LYS A 17 4.15 -0.09 3.83
N LEU A 18 3.93 -1.35 3.46
CA LEU A 18 5.02 -2.27 3.14
C LEU A 18 5.90 -1.74 2.00
N PHE A 19 5.28 -1.13 0.98
CA PHE A 19 6.05 -0.50 -0.09
C PHE A 19 6.91 0.65 0.42
N ALA A 20 6.38 1.52 1.27
CA ALA A 20 7.14 2.63 1.84
C ALA A 20 8.32 2.14 2.68
N GLU A 21 8.12 1.10 3.49
CA GLU A 21 9.19 0.46 4.26
C GLU A 21 10.29 -0.09 3.35
N GLN A 22 9.94 -0.75 2.25
CA GLN A 22 10.91 -1.24 1.27
C GLN A 22 11.70 -0.11 0.60
N GLN A 23 11.04 0.99 0.23
CA GLN A 23 11.73 2.16 -0.35
C GLN A 23 12.69 2.79 0.65
N PHE A 24 12.29 2.87 1.92
CA PHE A 24 13.14 3.38 2.99
C PHE A 24 14.39 2.50 3.19
N GLU A 25 14.21 1.18 3.27
CA GLU A 25 15.32 0.21 3.39
C GLU A 25 16.29 0.28 2.21
N LEU A 26 15.78 0.41 0.98
CA LEU A 26 16.62 0.55 -0.22
C LEU A 26 17.45 1.82 -0.18
N ALA A 27 16.86 2.92 0.27
CA ALA A 27 17.55 4.20 0.35
C ALA A 27 18.62 4.21 1.46
N LEU A 28 18.36 3.57 2.61
CA LEU A 28 19.37 3.38 3.67
C LEU A 28 20.61 2.61 3.19
N ARG A 29 20.41 1.65 2.27
CA ARG A 29 21.50 0.87 1.67
C ARG A 29 22.29 1.64 0.62
N SER A 30 21.84 2.83 0.22
CA SER A 30 22.51 3.64 -0.79
C SER A 30 23.55 4.57 -0.16
N PRO A 31 24.86 4.35 -0.36
CA PRO A 31 25.94 5.05 0.35
C PRO A 31 26.08 6.55 0.02
N LYS A 32 25.19 7.12 -0.80
CA LYS A 32 25.15 8.55 -1.15
C LYS A 32 23.87 9.26 -0.71
N ALA A 33 22.96 8.57 -0.04
CA ALA A 33 21.63 9.10 0.21
C ALA A 33 21.59 9.99 1.46
N ASN A 34 21.95 11.27 1.30
CA ASN A 34 21.45 12.33 2.20
C ASN A 34 20.04 12.73 1.73
N ILE A 35 19.12 11.75 1.69
CA ILE A 35 17.81 11.88 1.05
C ILE A 35 16.75 11.91 2.14
N GLU A 36 16.03 13.02 2.23
CA GLU A 36 14.76 13.09 2.93
C GLU A 36 13.72 12.34 2.07
N ILE A 37 13.44 11.09 2.43
CA ILE A 37 12.55 10.22 1.65
C ILE A 37 11.12 10.55 2.05
N THR A 38 10.47 11.37 1.24
CA THR A 38 9.02 11.57 1.28
C THR A 38 8.37 10.65 0.25
N THR A 39 8.07 9.41 0.66
CA THR A 39 7.32 8.47 -0.18
C THR A 39 5.83 8.77 -0.07
N ASP A 40 5.24 9.37 -1.11
CA ASP A 40 3.78 9.47 -1.21
C ASP A 40 3.18 8.07 -1.50
N ILE A 41 2.51 7.53 -0.50
CA ILE A 41 1.88 6.21 -0.57
C ILE A 41 0.46 6.24 -1.13
N TYR A 42 -0.15 7.42 -1.29
CA TYR A 42 -1.55 7.55 -1.69
C TYR A 42 -1.85 6.94 -3.07
N PRO A 43 -1.01 7.14 -4.11
CA PRO A 43 -1.22 6.50 -5.41
C PRO A 43 -1.20 4.97 -5.35
N ILE A 44 -0.37 4.41 -4.46
CA ILE A 44 -0.23 2.97 -4.27
C ILE A 44 -1.44 2.43 -3.54
N TYR A 45 -1.86 3.12 -2.46
CA TYR A 45 -3.09 2.82 -1.75
C TYR A 45 -4.29 2.79 -2.69
N VAL A 46 -4.49 3.81 -3.55
CA VAL A 46 -5.65 3.86 -4.46
C VAL A 46 -5.66 2.68 -5.44
N LYS A 47 -4.50 2.31 -6.00
CA LYS A 47 -4.38 1.15 -6.89
C LYS A 47 -4.69 -0.16 -6.15
N ALA A 48 -4.09 -0.36 -4.98
CA ALA A 48 -4.30 -1.55 -4.18
C ALA A 48 -5.76 -1.67 -3.70
N TYR A 49 -6.38 -0.56 -3.32
CA TYR A 49 -7.78 -0.53 -2.88
C TYR A 49 -8.73 -0.95 -3.98
N LYS A 50 -8.58 -0.41 -5.20
CA LYS A 50 -9.44 -0.78 -6.34
C LYS A 50 -9.30 -2.26 -6.67
N ALA A 51 -8.07 -2.77 -6.75
CA ALA A 51 -7.81 -4.18 -7.03
C ALA A 51 -8.37 -5.10 -5.93
N ALA A 52 -8.19 -4.72 -4.66
CA ALA A 52 -8.71 -5.49 -3.52
C ALA A 52 -10.24 -5.50 -3.50
N LEU A 53 -10.88 -4.35 -3.70
CA LEU A 53 -12.34 -4.24 -3.72
C LEU A 53 -12.95 -5.06 -4.86
N GLU A 54 -12.36 -5.02 -6.05
CA GLU A 54 -12.80 -5.82 -7.19
C GLU A 54 -12.70 -7.33 -6.90
N SER A 55 -11.57 -7.79 -6.35
CA SER A 55 -11.40 -9.20 -6.01
C SER A 55 -12.35 -9.65 -4.90
N ILE A 56 -12.47 -8.87 -3.82
CA ILE A 56 -13.33 -9.22 -2.69
C ILE A 56 -14.80 -9.23 -3.12
N ASN A 57 -15.23 -8.27 -3.93
CA ASN A 57 -16.60 -8.28 -4.45
C ASN A 57 -16.86 -9.46 -5.38
N ARG A 58 -15.87 -9.95 -6.13
CA ARG A 58 -16.01 -11.18 -6.90
C ARG A 58 -16.17 -12.41 -6.01
N ASP A 59 -15.43 -12.47 -4.90
CA ASP A 59 -15.35 -13.66 -4.06
C ASP A 59 -16.46 -13.73 -2.98
N PHE A 60 -17.10 -12.60 -2.65
CA PHE A 60 -18.15 -12.47 -1.62
C PHE A 60 -19.55 -12.06 -2.16
N ASN A 61 -19.72 -11.95 -3.47
CA ASN A 61 -21.05 -11.86 -4.12
C ASN A 61 -21.55 -13.24 -4.53
#